data_AF-A0A0F9H4M6-F1
#
_entry.id   AF-A0A0F9H4M6-F1
#
_cell.length_a   1.000
_cell.length_b   1.000
_cell.length_c   1.000
_cell.angle_alpha   90.00
_cell.angle_beta   90.00
_cell.angle_gamma   90.00
#
_symmetry.space_group_name_H-M   'P 1'
#
loop_
_entity.id
_entity.type
_entity.pdbx_description
1 polymer ?
#
loop_
_entity_poly.entity_id
_entity_poly.type
_entity_poly.pdbx_seq_one_letter_code
_entity_poly.pdbx_strand_id
1 'polypeptide(L)'
;MEPKLIAPLLEEFDTRVALWAQGKASRDGLSRTEFIARMDRQDAAGEISAKKAKLRVKRQEKAGRSGQATRQDTPSRSELLRQAGFLVGKHTWNDKTLATRRGYIVSLAKAVASSAEVVPETIEELTDPEFLDVAAETLKEVNQDDFPSAYVTSVLKTARKIARDYLDLPPEELREIDDTIALHKVNYQGIAPRNMSKIRQFNDIRIQQTIDLSAMLLADIDASIKAKRKSWQKKHGVLPPPAEVLDPDLGRDIMATLAHDILLARAPRSANVLRARLDWIAWAEGRARIVVPSSEIKMRSAGDADLTVQLGKTASKLLKTYLEAVRPAMLHPYQKLLVYLSR
;
A
#
# COMPACT_ATOMS: atom_id res chain seq x y z
N MET A 1 2.74 -9.34 -27.63
CA MET A 1 4.17 -9.00 -27.60
C MET A 1 4.90 -9.89 -26.60
N GLU A 2 5.94 -10.60 -27.03
CA GLU A 2 6.74 -11.44 -26.14
C GLU A 2 7.51 -10.58 -25.10
N PRO A 3 7.57 -11.00 -23.83
CA PRO A 3 8.32 -10.28 -22.79
C PRO A 3 9.79 -10.00 -23.12
N LYS A 4 10.37 -10.79 -24.04
CA LYS A 4 11.77 -10.69 -24.46
C LYS A 4 12.08 -9.41 -25.25
N LEU A 5 11.10 -8.84 -25.95
CA LEU A 5 11.32 -7.69 -26.84
C LEU A 5 11.63 -6.39 -26.07
N ILE A 6 11.05 -6.21 -24.88
CA ILE A 6 11.32 -5.05 -24.02
C ILE A 6 12.30 -5.36 -22.89
N ALA A 7 13.00 -6.50 -22.96
CA ALA A 7 13.94 -6.89 -21.91
C ALA A 7 15.07 -5.87 -21.69
N PRO A 8 15.69 -5.29 -22.75
CA PRO A 8 16.75 -4.28 -22.58
C PRO A 8 16.25 -3.03 -21.83
N LEU A 9 15.11 -2.50 -22.25
CA LEU A 9 14.43 -1.38 -21.60
C LEU A 9 14.14 -1.65 -20.11
N LEU A 10 13.65 -2.84 -19.79
CA LEU A 10 13.34 -3.22 -18.41
C LEU A 10 14.59 -3.44 -17.57
N GLU A 11 15.65 -3.95 -18.16
CA GLU A 11 16.96 -4.07 -17.50
C GLU A 11 17.51 -2.68 -17.18
N GLU A 12 17.46 -1.73 -18.10
CA GLU A 12 17.85 -0.34 -17.84
C GLU A 12 17.01 0.28 -16.71
N PHE A 13 15.68 0.08 -16.75
CA PHE A 13 14.80 0.56 -15.69
C PHE A 13 15.18 -0.02 -14.33
N ASP A 14 15.35 -1.35 -14.25
CA ASP A 14 15.57 -2.06 -13.00
C ASP A 14 16.96 -1.79 -12.40
N THR A 15 17.96 -1.56 -13.25
CA THR A 15 19.35 -1.35 -12.81
C THR A 15 19.70 0.12 -12.59
N ARG A 16 19.08 1.06 -13.31
CA ARG A 16 19.40 2.49 -13.22
C ARG A 16 18.27 3.29 -12.60
N VAL A 17 17.11 3.35 -13.26
CA VAL A 17 15.99 4.20 -12.86
C VAL A 17 15.44 3.80 -11.49
N ALA A 18 15.34 2.50 -11.20
CA ALA A 18 14.86 2.00 -9.92
C ALA A 18 15.77 2.41 -8.76
N LEU A 19 17.10 2.29 -8.93
CA LEU A 19 18.06 2.71 -7.91
C LEU A 19 18.00 4.22 -7.66
N TRP A 20 17.89 5.01 -8.73
CA TRP A 20 17.71 6.46 -8.61
C TRP A 20 16.38 6.82 -7.92
N ALA A 21 15.27 6.21 -8.34
CA ALA A 21 13.95 6.50 -7.82
C ALA A 21 13.80 6.11 -6.34
N GLN A 22 14.54 5.11 -5.88
CA GLN A 22 14.65 4.73 -4.46
C GLN A 22 15.65 5.61 -3.68
N GLY A 23 16.35 6.52 -4.35
CA GLY A 23 17.38 7.38 -3.75
C GLY A 23 18.63 6.62 -3.31
N LYS A 24 18.93 5.48 -3.96
CA LYS A 24 20.14 4.66 -3.73
C LYS A 24 21.31 5.10 -4.60
N ALA A 25 21.03 5.60 -5.81
CA ALA A 25 21.99 6.19 -6.73
C ALA A 25 21.53 7.58 -7.19
N SER A 26 22.46 8.40 -7.70
CA SER A 26 22.12 9.62 -8.45
C SER A 26 21.64 9.26 -9.85
N ARG A 27 21.10 10.24 -10.58
CA ARG A 27 20.77 10.08 -12.00
C ARG A 27 21.98 9.66 -12.85
N ASP A 28 23.17 10.11 -12.47
CA ASP A 28 24.43 9.78 -13.13
C ASP A 28 25.06 8.45 -12.67
N GLY A 29 24.38 7.69 -11.79
CA GLY A 29 24.83 6.38 -11.33
C GLY A 29 25.76 6.38 -10.12
N LEU A 30 26.06 7.55 -9.53
CA LEU A 30 26.87 7.62 -8.31
C LEU A 30 26.09 7.04 -7.13
N SER A 31 26.66 6.07 -6.41
CA SER A 31 25.96 5.51 -5.25
C SER A 31 25.89 6.53 -4.11
N ARG A 32 24.83 6.45 -3.31
CA ARG A 32 24.64 7.35 -2.17
C ARG A 32 25.74 7.22 -1.14
N THR A 33 26.25 6.01 -0.94
CA THR A 33 27.35 5.72 -0.01
C THR A 33 28.64 6.40 -0.48
N GLU A 34 28.98 6.30 -1.76
CA GLU A 34 30.16 6.95 -2.33
C GLU A 34 30.06 8.48 -2.27
N PHE A 35 28.89 9.03 -2.60
CA PHE A 35 28.65 10.48 -2.51
C PHE A 35 28.82 10.99 -1.07
N ILE A 36 28.24 10.27 -0.11
CA ILE A 36 28.39 10.57 1.32
C ILE A 36 29.86 10.50 1.74
N ALA A 37 30.59 9.44 1.37
CA ALA A 37 32.00 9.31 1.70
C ALA A 37 32.86 10.40 1.05
N ARG A 38 32.51 10.87 -0.15
CA ARG A 38 33.16 12.03 -0.79
C ARG A 38 32.90 13.31 -0.02
N MET A 39 31.66 13.57 0.38
CA MET A 39 31.32 14.72 1.22
C MET A 39 32.05 14.70 2.55
N ASP A 40 32.09 13.55 3.23
CA ASP A 40 32.74 13.41 4.53
C ASP A 40 34.27 13.62 4.41
N ARG A 41 34.90 13.19 3.30
CA ARG A 41 36.31 13.48 3.00
C ARG A 41 36.57 14.96 2.73
N GLN A 42 35.70 15.63 1.96
CA GLN A 42 35.81 17.06 1.69
C GLN A 42 35.64 17.90 2.96
N ASP A 43 34.71 17.50 3.83
CA ASP A 43 34.53 18.10 5.15
C ASP A 43 35.76 17.90 6.05
N ALA A 44 36.44 16.75 5.96
CA ALA A 44 37.64 16.45 6.73
C ALA A 44 38.88 17.21 6.22
N ALA A 45 38.96 17.49 4.91
CA ALA A 45 40.08 18.19 4.27
C ALA A 45 39.99 19.73 4.37
N GLY A 46 38.82 20.29 4.68
CA GLY A 46 38.70 21.73 4.97
C GLY A 46 39.25 22.09 6.35
N GLU A 47 40.07 23.15 6.44
CA GLU A 47 40.77 23.67 7.65
C GLU A 47 39.87 23.99 8.89
N ILE A 48 38.56 23.79 8.83
CA ILE A 48 37.60 24.08 9.92
C ILE A 48 37.20 22.77 10.64
N SER A 49 38.13 21.83 10.79
CA SER A 49 37.79 20.42 11.07
C SER A 49 37.44 20.11 12.55
N ALA A 50 38.19 20.62 13.55
CA ALA A 50 37.96 20.22 14.95
C ALA A 50 36.74 20.90 15.62
N LYS A 51 36.48 22.17 15.31
CA LYS A 51 35.38 22.95 15.93
C LYS A 51 34.01 22.61 15.34
N LYS A 52 33.92 22.35 14.03
CA LYS A 52 32.68 21.88 13.39
C LYS A 52 32.30 20.46 13.83
N ALA A 53 33.26 19.56 14.03
CA ALA A 53 33.01 18.23 14.58
C ALA A 53 32.38 18.30 15.99
N LYS A 54 32.92 19.14 16.89
CA LYS A 54 32.32 19.38 18.22
C LYS A 54 30.92 20.00 18.16
N LEU A 55 30.67 20.92 17.22
CA LEU A 55 29.34 21.50 17.00
C LEU A 55 28.32 20.48 16.47
N ARG A 56 28.74 19.51 15.64
CA ARG A 56 27.88 18.43 15.14
C ARG A 56 27.43 17.48 16.25
N VAL A 57 28.35 17.06 17.13
CA VAL A 57 28.02 16.25 18.31
C VAL A 57 27.02 16.98 19.21
N LYS A 58 27.28 18.25 19.54
CA LYS A 58 26.35 19.07 20.32
C LYS A 58 25.00 19.32 19.63
N ARG A 59 24.97 19.37 18.29
CA ARG A 59 23.72 19.53 17.53
C ARG A 59 22.89 18.23 17.54
N GLN A 60 23.54 17.07 17.45
CA GLN A 60 22.88 15.77 17.59
C GLN A 60 22.33 15.57 19.01
N GLU A 61 23.08 15.98 20.04
CA GLU A 61 22.60 16.00 21.44
C GLU A 61 21.40 16.94 21.64
N LYS A 62 21.40 18.11 20.98
CA LYS A 62 20.29 19.07 21.04
C LYS A 62 19.09 18.67 20.19
N ALA A 63 19.27 17.94 19.09
CA ALA A 63 18.18 17.45 18.25
C ALA A 63 17.31 16.38 18.95
N GLY A 64 17.80 15.80 20.06
CA GLY A 64 17.01 14.99 20.98
C GLY A 64 16.11 15.78 21.93
N ARG A 65 16.15 17.13 21.92
CA ARG A 65 15.29 18.00 22.73
C ARG A 65 14.31 18.74 21.83
N SER A 66 13.02 18.61 22.13
CA SER A 66 11.95 19.29 21.39
C SER A 66 12.04 20.81 21.56
N GLY A 67 11.84 21.57 20.47
CA GLY A 67 11.38 22.95 20.57
C GLY A 67 12.20 24.07 19.90
N GLN A 68 13.25 23.83 19.10
CA GLN A 68 13.92 24.94 18.39
C GLN A 68 14.19 24.67 16.90
N ALA A 69 13.54 25.48 16.06
CA ALA A 69 13.82 25.58 14.63
C ALA A 69 15.16 26.30 14.41
N THR A 70 16.12 25.65 13.76
CA THR A 70 17.37 26.28 13.34
C THR A 70 17.25 26.78 11.90
N ARG A 71 17.34 28.11 11.70
CA ARG A 71 17.61 28.73 10.39
C ARG A 71 18.90 28.15 9.79
N GLN A 72 18.91 27.84 8.50
CA GLN A 72 20.06 27.27 7.78
C GLN A 72 20.46 28.18 6.60
N ASP A 73 21.57 28.92 6.75
CA ASP A 73 22.29 29.58 5.63
C ASP A 73 23.30 28.62 4.96
N THR A 74 23.18 27.31 5.19
CA THR A 74 24.00 26.29 4.52
C THR A 74 23.06 25.25 3.92
N PRO A 75 23.24 24.84 2.65
CA PRO A 75 22.38 23.84 2.04
C PRO A 75 22.38 22.59 2.92
N SER A 76 21.17 22.17 3.29
CA SER A 76 20.98 20.93 4.05
C SER A 76 21.62 19.75 3.30
N ARG A 77 22.00 18.69 4.01
CA ARG A 77 22.54 17.47 3.37
C ARG A 77 21.58 16.90 2.32
N SER A 78 20.26 17.07 2.50
CA SER A 78 19.26 16.72 1.50
C SER A 78 19.30 17.61 0.26
N GLU A 79 19.67 18.88 0.39
CA GLU A 79 19.83 19.79 -0.75
C GLU A 79 21.07 19.43 -1.57
N LEU A 80 22.19 19.12 -0.90
CA LEU A 80 23.41 18.65 -1.56
C LEU A 80 23.19 17.33 -2.30
N LEU A 81 22.41 16.41 -1.73
CA LEU A 81 21.99 15.19 -2.42
C LEU A 81 21.13 15.51 -3.65
N ARG A 82 20.17 16.44 -3.55
CA ARG A 82 19.34 16.83 -4.70
C ARG A 82 20.18 17.44 -5.83
N GLN A 83 21.11 18.34 -5.49
CA GLN A 83 22.03 18.96 -6.45
C GLN A 83 22.91 17.93 -7.15
N ALA A 84 23.25 16.83 -6.47
CA ALA A 84 23.99 15.71 -7.04
C ALA A 84 23.09 14.69 -7.77
N GLY A 85 21.85 15.04 -8.08
CA GLY A 85 20.94 14.20 -8.87
C GLY A 85 20.27 13.05 -8.11
N PHE A 86 20.28 13.07 -6.77
CA PHE A 86 19.56 12.06 -5.97
C PHE A 86 18.11 12.45 -5.72
N LEU A 87 17.21 11.45 -5.73
CA LEU A 87 15.86 11.61 -5.23
C LEU A 87 15.83 11.46 -3.70
N VAL A 88 15.18 12.38 -2.99
CA VAL A 88 15.23 12.45 -1.51
C VAL A 88 13.85 12.58 -0.85
N GLY A 89 13.73 12.00 0.34
CA GLY A 89 12.55 12.16 1.22
C GLY A 89 11.26 11.65 0.58
N LYS A 90 10.18 12.44 0.68
CA LYS A 90 8.86 12.08 0.12
C LYS A 90 8.83 11.90 -1.40
N HIS A 91 9.91 12.27 -2.10
CA HIS A 91 9.99 12.14 -3.55
C HIS A 91 10.46 10.75 -4.00
N THR A 92 11.07 9.95 -3.11
CA THR A 92 11.51 8.58 -3.42
C THR A 92 10.33 7.61 -3.56
N TRP A 93 10.49 6.59 -4.38
CA TRP A 93 9.53 5.51 -4.53
C TRP A 93 9.82 4.39 -3.53
N ASN A 94 8.80 3.97 -2.78
CA ASN A 94 8.88 2.70 -2.04
C ASN A 94 8.70 1.51 -3.01
N ASP A 95 8.97 0.29 -2.55
CA ASP A 95 8.92 -0.91 -3.39
C ASP A 95 7.57 -1.11 -4.08
N LYS A 96 6.46 -0.84 -3.36
CA LYS A 96 5.12 -0.92 -3.94
C LYS A 96 4.92 0.09 -5.07
N THR A 97 5.39 1.33 -4.88
CA THR A 97 5.31 2.38 -5.89
C THR A 97 6.17 2.01 -7.08
N LEU A 98 7.41 1.56 -6.85
CA LEU A 98 8.32 1.13 -7.90
C LEU A 98 7.70 0.02 -8.75
N ALA A 99 7.11 -1.02 -8.13
CA ALA A 99 6.43 -2.10 -8.85
C ALA A 99 5.28 -1.58 -9.73
N THR A 100 4.46 -0.64 -9.21
CA THR A 100 3.40 0.00 -10.00
C THR A 100 3.97 0.83 -11.17
N ARG A 101 5.02 1.63 -10.94
CA ARG A 101 5.63 2.47 -11.98
C ARG A 101 6.34 1.64 -13.04
N ARG A 102 7.00 0.53 -12.65
CA ARG A 102 7.54 -0.47 -13.59
C ARG A 102 6.44 -1.04 -14.49
N GLY A 103 5.26 -1.32 -13.92
CA GLY A 103 4.09 -1.72 -14.70
C GLY A 103 3.66 -0.67 -15.73
N TYR A 104 3.78 0.62 -15.41
CA TYR A 104 3.49 1.70 -16.35
C TYR A 104 4.50 1.79 -17.50
N ILE A 105 5.79 1.56 -17.22
CA ILE A 105 6.83 1.46 -18.26
C ILE A 105 6.53 0.32 -19.22
N VAL A 106 6.16 -0.86 -18.69
CA VAL A 106 5.73 -2.00 -19.52
C VAL A 106 4.52 -1.64 -20.39
N SER A 107 3.54 -0.93 -19.84
CA SER A 107 2.35 -0.51 -20.59
C SER A 107 2.68 0.46 -21.72
N LEU A 108 3.52 1.47 -21.47
CA LEU A 108 3.98 2.41 -22.50
C LEU A 108 4.70 1.67 -23.62
N ALA A 109 5.68 0.83 -23.27
CA ALA A 109 6.49 0.13 -24.26
C ALA A 109 5.64 -0.79 -25.14
N LYS A 110 4.67 -1.49 -24.54
CA LYS A 110 3.72 -2.31 -25.29
C LYS A 110 2.79 -1.49 -26.18
N ALA A 111 2.37 -0.31 -25.72
CA ALA A 111 1.49 0.56 -26.48
C ALA A 111 2.19 1.07 -27.75
N VAL A 112 3.42 1.58 -27.61
CA VAL A 112 4.25 2.00 -28.77
C VAL A 112 4.46 0.83 -29.73
N ALA A 113 4.91 -0.32 -29.22
CA ALA A 113 5.17 -1.50 -30.03
C ALA A 113 3.91 -2.02 -30.76
N SER A 114 2.73 -1.85 -30.19
CA SER A 114 1.47 -2.28 -30.82
C SER A 114 0.95 -1.31 -31.88
N SER A 115 1.25 -0.02 -31.77
CA SER A 115 0.67 1.01 -32.64
C SER A 115 1.61 1.41 -33.78
N ALA A 116 2.90 1.54 -33.51
CA ALA A 116 3.89 1.99 -34.48
C ALA A 116 4.78 0.85 -35.02
N GLU A 117 4.62 -0.38 -34.50
CA GLU A 117 5.54 -1.51 -34.75
C GLU A 117 7.02 -1.21 -34.37
N VAL A 118 7.23 -0.16 -33.56
CA VAL A 118 8.54 0.24 -33.03
C VAL A 118 8.67 -0.23 -31.58
N VAL A 119 9.76 -0.92 -31.25
CA VAL A 119 10.05 -1.34 -29.87
C VAL A 119 11.03 -0.34 -29.25
N PRO A 120 10.64 0.43 -28.22
CA PRO A 120 11.57 1.30 -27.52
C PRO A 120 12.62 0.47 -26.77
N GLU A 121 13.89 0.79 -26.98
CA GLU A 121 15.03 0.06 -26.43
C GLU A 121 15.53 0.70 -25.13
N THR A 122 15.35 2.01 -24.97
CA THR A 122 15.85 2.79 -23.84
C THR A 122 14.77 3.59 -23.12
N ILE A 123 15.05 3.97 -21.88
CA ILE A 123 14.18 4.86 -21.10
C ILE A 123 14.10 6.25 -21.75
N GLU A 124 15.18 6.70 -22.39
CA GLU A 124 15.23 7.96 -23.12
C GLU A 124 14.19 7.97 -24.25
N GLU A 125 14.26 7.00 -25.16
CA GLU A 125 13.27 6.81 -26.24
C GLU A 125 11.85 6.69 -25.70
N LEU A 126 11.62 5.90 -24.66
CA LEU A 126 10.26 5.71 -24.13
C LEU A 126 9.66 6.99 -23.53
N THR A 127 10.50 7.93 -23.08
CA THR A 127 10.04 9.19 -22.49
C THR A 127 10.06 10.37 -23.46
N ASP A 128 10.48 10.13 -24.69
CA ASP A 128 10.40 11.11 -25.78
C ASP A 128 8.94 11.53 -26.04
N PRO A 129 8.66 12.82 -26.29
CA PRO A 129 7.31 13.31 -26.53
C PRO A 129 6.55 12.55 -27.63
N GLU A 130 7.19 12.21 -28.76
CA GLU A 130 6.54 11.54 -29.88
C GLU A 130 6.13 10.11 -29.50
N PHE A 131 7.02 9.40 -28.79
CA PHE A 131 6.73 8.06 -28.27
C PHE A 131 5.58 8.09 -27.26
N LEU A 132 5.55 9.11 -26.40
CA LEU A 132 4.51 9.26 -25.38
C LEU A 132 3.15 9.61 -25.99
N ASP A 133 3.10 10.40 -27.05
CA ASP A 133 1.86 10.70 -27.79
C ASP A 133 1.25 9.44 -28.41
N VAL A 134 2.05 8.66 -29.14
CA VAL A 134 1.61 7.38 -29.74
C VAL A 134 1.14 6.41 -28.66
N ALA A 135 1.90 6.28 -27.58
CA ALA A 135 1.54 5.42 -26.46
C ALA A 135 0.24 5.88 -25.78
N ALA A 136 0.03 7.19 -25.63
CA ALA A 136 -1.13 7.74 -24.94
C ALA A 136 -2.44 7.48 -25.68
N GLU A 137 -2.47 7.68 -27.00
CA GLU A 137 -3.64 7.38 -27.83
C GLU A 137 -3.93 5.88 -27.85
N THR A 138 -2.91 5.04 -28.03
CA THR A 138 -3.07 3.58 -27.98
C THR A 138 -3.61 3.11 -26.62
N LEU A 139 -3.05 3.62 -25.51
CA LEU A 139 -3.54 3.26 -24.18
C LEU A 139 -4.96 3.75 -23.95
N LYS A 140 -5.34 4.91 -24.47
CA LYS A 140 -6.70 5.44 -24.36
C LYS A 140 -7.68 4.56 -25.13
N GLU A 141 -7.34 4.09 -26.33
CA GLU A 141 -8.16 3.17 -27.13
C GLU A 141 -8.37 1.83 -26.43
N VAL A 142 -7.29 1.20 -25.96
CA VAL A 142 -7.35 -0.12 -25.31
C VAL A 142 -8.04 -0.05 -23.94
N ASN A 143 -8.03 1.11 -23.27
CA ASN A 143 -8.71 1.32 -22.00
C ASN A 143 -10.04 2.06 -22.15
N GLN A 144 -10.69 1.99 -23.31
CA GLN A 144 -12.08 2.40 -23.47
C GLN A 144 -12.96 1.49 -22.62
N ASP A 145 -13.50 2.07 -21.55
CA ASP A 145 -14.47 1.44 -20.64
C ASP A 145 -15.65 2.41 -20.49
N ASP A 146 -16.76 1.95 -19.93
CA ASP A 146 -17.99 2.73 -19.70
C ASP A 146 -17.72 4.04 -18.92
N PHE A 147 -16.58 4.12 -18.23
CA PHE A 147 -16.13 5.30 -17.52
C PHE A 147 -14.68 5.66 -17.86
N PRO A 148 -14.39 6.91 -18.27
CA PRO A 148 -13.04 7.34 -18.59
C PRO A 148 -12.14 7.25 -17.35
N SER A 149 -11.00 6.57 -17.51
CA SER A 149 -10.03 6.30 -16.45
C SER A 149 -8.87 7.29 -16.47
N ALA A 150 -8.44 7.78 -15.30
CA ALA A 150 -7.24 8.59 -15.15
C ALA A 150 -5.92 7.77 -15.28
N TYR A 151 -6.00 6.55 -15.81
CA TYR A 151 -4.89 5.64 -15.97
C TYR A 151 -3.83 6.21 -16.93
N VAL A 152 -4.23 6.64 -18.13
CA VAL A 152 -3.31 7.23 -19.13
C VAL A 152 -2.58 8.44 -18.53
N THR A 153 -3.31 9.35 -17.88
CA THR A 153 -2.72 10.49 -17.17
C THR A 153 -1.69 10.05 -16.10
N SER A 154 -1.96 8.95 -15.39
CA SER A 154 -1.06 8.45 -14.33
C SER A 154 0.21 7.83 -14.87
N VAL A 155 0.11 7.15 -16.01
CA VAL A 155 1.22 6.59 -16.78
C VAL A 155 2.10 7.74 -17.29
N LEU A 156 1.52 8.71 -18.01
CA LEU A 156 2.25 9.86 -18.57
C LEU A 156 2.94 10.72 -17.49
N LYS A 157 2.28 10.95 -16.34
CA LYS A 157 2.92 11.63 -15.19
C LYS A 157 4.14 10.89 -14.64
N THR A 158 4.21 9.58 -14.84
CA THR A 158 5.38 8.78 -14.46
C THR A 158 6.52 9.04 -15.42
N ALA A 159 6.27 8.93 -16.73
CA ALA A 159 7.24 9.24 -17.76
C ALA A 159 7.77 10.67 -17.61
N ARG A 160 6.86 11.65 -17.47
CA ARG A 160 7.19 13.06 -17.19
C ARG A 160 8.12 13.27 -15.99
N LYS A 161 7.94 12.47 -14.92
CA LYS A 161 8.79 12.54 -13.73
C LYS A 161 10.20 11.99 -14.02
N ILE A 162 10.29 10.91 -14.79
CA ILE A 162 11.57 10.32 -15.21
C ILE A 162 12.28 11.29 -16.17
N ALA A 163 11.61 11.74 -17.22
CA ALA A 163 12.09 12.77 -18.14
C ALA A 163 12.70 13.97 -17.40
N ARG A 164 11.97 14.54 -16.43
CA ARG A 164 12.42 15.72 -15.68
C ARG A 164 13.52 15.43 -14.68
N ASP A 165 13.28 14.48 -13.78
CA ASP A 165 14.11 14.36 -12.57
C ASP A 165 15.28 13.37 -12.77
N TYR A 166 15.20 12.47 -13.75
CA TYR A 166 16.24 11.49 -14.07
C TYR A 166 17.00 11.86 -15.35
N LEU A 167 16.32 12.08 -16.47
CA LEU A 167 16.98 12.42 -17.74
C LEU A 167 17.37 13.89 -17.87
N ASP A 168 16.78 14.77 -17.04
CA ASP A 168 17.02 16.21 -17.10
C ASP A 168 16.64 16.84 -18.45
N LEU A 169 15.58 16.31 -19.09
CA LEU A 169 15.11 16.78 -20.39
C LEU A 169 14.81 18.29 -20.36
N PRO A 170 15.04 18.98 -21.48
CA PRO A 170 14.93 20.42 -21.53
C PRO A 170 13.46 20.89 -21.44
N PRO A 171 13.20 22.14 -20.99
CA PRO A 171 11.85 22.60 -20.66
C PRO A 171 10.81 22.53 -21.78
N GLU A 172 11.23 22.59 -23.05
CA GLU A 172 10.40 22.50 -24.24
C GLU A 172 9.81 21.10 -24.42
N GLU A 173 10.63 20.04 -24.42
CA GLU A 173 10.17 18.66 -24.50
C GLU A 173 9.26 18.34 -23.31
N LEU A 174 9.64 18.85 -22.13
CA LEU A 174 8.84 18.71 -20.94
C LEU A 174 7.45 19.38 -21.04
N ARG A 175 7.30 20.44 -21.84
CA ARG A 175 5.99 21.07 -22.11
C ARG A 175 5.16 20.23 -23.05
N GLU A 176 5.75 19.64 -24.08
CA GLU A 176 5.05 18.73 -25.00
C GLU A 176 4.43 17.56 -24.22
N ILE A 177 5.22 16.94 -23.32
CA ILE A 177 4.70 15.89 -22.43
C ILE A 177 3.57 16.42 -21.52
N ASP A 178 3.67 17.67 -21.04
CA ASP A 178 2.62 18.29 -20.22
C ASP A 178 1.33 18.53 -21.03
N ASP A 179 1.44 18.86 -22.32
CA ASP A 179 0.32 19.03 -23.25
C ASP A 179 -0.36 17.69 -23.55
N THR A 180 0.41 16.61 -23.78
CA THR A 180 -0.12 15.24 -23.86
C THR A 180 -0.87 14.87 -22.59
N ILE A 181 -0.28 15.15 -21.41
CA ILE A 181 -0.94 14.88 -20.12
C ILE A 181 -2.27 15.65 -20.02
N ALA A 182 -2.32 16.90 -20.48
CA ALA A 182 -3.51 17.73 -20.45
C ALA A 182 -4.61 17.19 -21.37
N LEU A 183 -4.26 16.74 -22.57
CA LEU A 183 -5.18 16.14 -23.55
C LEU A 183 -5.89 14.90 -22.98
N HIS A 184 -5.13 14.05 -22.27
CA HIS A 184 -5.65 12.82 -21.68
C HIS A 184 -6.17 12.98 -20.25
N LYS A 185 -6.29 14.22 -19.75
CA LYS A 185 -6.76 14.47 -18.38
C LYS A 185 -8.27 14.30 -18.28
N VAL A 186 -8.70 13.30 -17.52
CA VAL A 186 -10.11 13.15 -17.17
C VAL A 186 -10.51 14.18 -16.12
N ASN A 187 -11.34 15.15 -16.50
CA ASN A 187 -11.92 16.13 -15.59
C ASN A 187 -13.41 15.83 -15.39
N TYR A 188 -13.83 15.72 -14.13
CA TYR A 188 -15.24 15.68 -13.74
C TYR A 188 -15.46 16.65 -12.59
N GLN A 189 -16.60 17.34 -12.61
CA GLN A 189 -17.06 18.09 -11.44
C GLN A 189 -17.82 17.15 -10.50
N GLY A 190 -17.48 17.16 -9.21
CA GLY A 190 -18.12 16.31 -8.20
C GLY A 190 -17.61 14.86 -8.18
N ILE A 191 -18.49 13.92 -7.84
CA ILE A 191 -18.14 12.49 -7.70
C ILE A 191 -17.92 11.88 -9.09
N ALA A 192 -16.77 11.22 -9.29
CA ALA A 192 -16.45 10.52 -10.54
C ALA A 192 -17.60 9.60 -10.98
N PRO A 193 -17.99 9.58 -12.27
CA PRO A 193 -19.12 8.78 -12.78
C PRO A 193 -19.08 7.31 -12.36
N ARG A 194 -17.90 6.68 -12.38
CA ARG A 194 -17.69 5.30 -11.91
C ARG A 194 -18.05 5.13 -10.43
N ASN A 195 -17.64 6.08 -9.59
CA ASN A 195 -17.94 6.05 -8.17
C ASN A 195 -19.44 6.34 -7.93
N MET A 196 -20.04 7.23 -8.70
CA MET A 196 -21.48 7.48 -8.65
C MET A 196 -22.28 6.23 -9.05
N SER A 197 -21.87 5.52 -10.11
CA SER A 197 -22.45 4.24 -10.50
C SER A 197 -22.37 3.21 -9.37
N LYS A 198 -21.21 3.10 -8.70
CA LYS A 198 -21.05 2.24 -7.51
C LYS A 198 -21.95 2.67 -6.35
N ILE A 199 -22.15 3.97 -6.13
CA ILE A 199 -23.05 4.46 -5.07
C ILE A 199 -24.50 4.11 -5.39
N ARG A 200 -24.93 4.28 -6.64
CA ARG A 200 -26.30 3.93 -7.10
C ARG A 200 -26.61 2.44 -6.96
N GLN A 201 -25.59 1.59 -6.90
CA GLN A 201 -25.76 0.17 -6.63
C GLN A 201 -26.14 -0.15 -5.17
N PHE A 202 -25.99 0.78 -4.22
CA PHE A 202 -26.44 0.61 -2.83
C PHE A 202 -27.92 1.00 -2.72
N ASN A 203 -28.81 0.09 -3.13
CA ASN A 203 -30.24 0.20 -2.86
C ASN A 203 -30.60 -0.41 -1.49
N ASP A 204 -31.80 -0.12 -1.00
CA ASP A 204 -32.27 -0.58 0.33
C ASP A 204 -32.15 -2.10 0.50
N ILE A 205 -32.45 -2.86 -0.56
CA ILE A 205 -32.34 -4.33 -0.55
C ILE A 205 -30.89 -4.75 -0.31
N ARG A 206 -29.92 -4.19 -1.06
CA ARG A 206 -28.49 -4.54 -0.92
C ARG A 206 -27.90 -4.04 0.40
N ILE A 207 -28.36 -2.89 0.90
CA ILE A 207 -27.98 -2.40 2.22
C ILE A 207 -28.45 -3.38 3.30
N GLN A 208 -29.72 -3.77 3.25
CA GLN A 208 -30.30 -4.70 4.22
C GLN A 208 -29.64 -6.08 4.14
N GLN A 209 -29.40 -6.62 2.94
CA GLN A 209 -28.65 -7.86 2.74
C GLN A 209 -27.24 -7.78 3.33
N THR A 210 -26.58 -6.62 3.25
CA THR A 210 -25.25 -6.42 3.84
C THR A 210 -25.31 -6.39 5.37
N ILE A 211 -26.34 -5.76 5.94
CA ILE A 211 -26.58 -5.74 7.39
C ILE A 211 -26.87 -7.16 7.91
N ASP A 212 -27.69 -7.92 7.20
CA ASP A 212 -28.13 -9.26 7.59
C ASP A 212 -27.12 -10.36 7.26
N LEU A 213 -26.04 -10.04 6.55
CA LEU A 213 -25.07 -11.01 6.08
C LEU A 213 -24.47 -11.87 7.19
N SER A 214 -24.11 -11.29 8.34
CA SER A 214 -23.58 -12.09 9.45
C SER A 214 -24.62 -13.05 10.03
N ALA A 215 -25.89 -12.65 10.11
CA ALA A 215 -26.96 -13.54 10.57
C ALA A 215 -27.20 -14.70 9.59
N MET A 216 -27.19 -14.42 8.28
CA MET A 216 -27.29 -15.46 7.25
C MET A 216 -26.11 -16.44 7.30
N LEU A 217 -24.87 -15.93 7.38
CA LEU A 217 -23.68 -16.77 7.48
C LEU A 217 -23.69 -17.63 8.75
N LEU A 218 -24.10 -17.09 9.89
CA LEU A 218 -24.23 -17.87 11.13
C LEU A 218 -25.25 -19.00 11.01
N ALA A 219 -26.37 -18.77 10.33
CA ALA A 219 -27.36 -19.81 10.11
C ALA A 219 -26.80 -20.96 9.26
N ASP A 220 -26.04 -20.64 8.21
CA ASP A 220 -25.38 -21.63 7.35
C ASP A 220 -24.28 -22.41 8.08
N ILE A 221 -23.48 -21.72 8.91
CA ILE A 221 -22.48 -22.32 9.78
C ILE A 221 -23.15 -23.30 10.77
N ASP A 222 -24.22 -22.87 11.43
CA ASP A 222 -24.96 -23.71 12.38
C ASP A 222 -25.58 -24.94 11.70
N ALA A 223 -26.12 -24.79 10.49
CA ALA A 223 -26.64 -25.89 9.70
C ALA A 223 -25.53 -26.89 9.33
N SER A 224 -24.36 -26.39 8.92
CA SER A 224 -23.20 -27.20 8.57
C SER A 224 -22.65 -27.97 9.77
N ILE A 225 -22.52 -27.32 10.93
CA ILE A 225 -22.14 -27.97 12.20
C ILE A 225 -23.15 -29.09 12.53
N LYS A 226 -24.45 -28.81 12.48
CA LYS A 226 -25.49 -29.82 12.76
C LYS A 226 -25.40 -31.01 11.80
N ALA A 227 -25.17 -30.77 10.51
CA ALA A 227 -25.02 -31.83 9.51
C ALA A 227 -23.81 -32.72 9.81
N LYS A 228 -22.65 -32.12 10.12
CA LYS A 228 -21.43 -32.87 10.47
C LYS A 228 -21.61 -33.69 11.74
N ARG A 229 -22.22 -33.13 12.79
CA ARG A 229 -22.52 -33.85 14.04
C ARG A 229 -23.45 -35.04 13.81
N LYS A 230 -24.50 -34.89 13.01
CA LYS A 230 -25.40 -36.00 12.64
C LYS A 230 -24.68 -37.08 11.83
N SER A 231 -23.82 -36.69 10.90
CA SER A 231 -22.99 -37.63 10.12
C SER A 231 -22.04 -38.42 11.03
N TRP A 232 -21.41 -37.75 12.00
CA TRP A 232 -20.56 -38.40 12.99
C TRP A 232 -21.35 -39.38 13.87
N GLN A 233 -22.52 -38.97 14.37
CA GLN A 233 -23.39 -39.83 15.17
C GLN A 233 -23.79 -41.10 14.42
N LYS A 234 -24.12 -40.99 13.12
CA LYS A 234 -24.44 -42.15 12.29
C LYS A 234 -23.27 -43.14 12.16
N LYS A 235 -22.02 -42.65 12.17
CA LYS A 235 -20.81 -43.47 12.00
C LYS A 235 -20.27 -44.06 13.31
N HIS A 236 -20.34 -43.32 14.41
CA HIS A 236 -19.70 -43.67 15.69
C HIS A 236 -20.68 -43.94 16.83
N GLY A 237 -21.99 -43.80 16.60
CA GLY A 237 -23.03 -44.00 17.61
C GLY A 237 -23.16 -42.88 18.65
N VAL A 238 -22.22 -41.92 18.70
CA VAL A 238 -22.19 -40.82 19.68
C VAL A 238 -22.30 -39.47 18.97
N LEU A 239 -23.08 -38.55 19.54
CA LEU A 239 -23.20 -37.17 19.04
C LEU A 239 -22.06 -36.31 19.60
N PRO A 240 -21.09 -35.88 18.78
CA PRO A 240 -19.96 -35.11 19.29
C PRO A 240 -20.39 -33.68 19.69
N PRO A 241 -19.66 -33.00 20.58
CA PRO A 241 -19.82 -31.58 20.83
C PRO A 241 -19.49 -30.75 19.56
N PRO A 242 -20.04 -29.53 19.42
CA PRO A 242 -19.81 -28.70 18.24
C PRO A 242 -18.32 -28.43 17.93
N ALA A 243 -17.49 -28.25 18.96
CA ALA A 243 -16.07 -27.96 18.79
C ALA A 243 -15.28 -29.08 18.10
N GLU A 244 -15.72 -30.34 18.23
CA GLU A 244 -15.05 -31.51 17.64
C GLU A 244 -15.33 -31.70 16.15
N VAL A 245 -16.36 -31.04 15.62
CA VAL A 245 -16.69 -31.10 14.18
C VAL A 245 -16.24 -29.85 13.41
N LEU A 246 -15.53 -28.94 14.06
CA LEU A 246 -14.96 -27.77 13.42
C LEU A 246 -13.79 -28.19 12.54
N ASP A 247 -13.82 -27.75 11.29
CA ASP A 247 -12.73 -27.90 10.33
C ASP A 247 -12.28 -26.52 9.83
N PRO A 248 -11.17 -26.46 9.06
CA PRO A 248 -10.60 -25.18 8.62
C PRO A 248 -11.56 -24.29 7.85
N ASP A 249 -12.49 -24.86 7.09
CA ASP A 249 -13.46 -24.09 6.32
C ASP A 249 -14.51 -23.44 7.23
N LEU A 250 -15.09 -24.20 8.18
CA LEU A 250 -15.98 -23.61 9.20
C LEU A 250 -15.27 -22.56 10.06
N GLY A 251 -13.99 -22.80 10.40
CA GLY A 251 -13.17 -21.83 11.11
C GLY A 251 -13.01 -20.52 10.33
N ARG A 252 -12.81 -20.61 9.01
CA ARG A 252 -12.71 -19.46 8.11
C ARG A 252 -14.04 -18.70 8.02
N ASP A 253 -15.16 -19.41 7.91
CA ASP A 253 -16.49 -18.79 7.80
C ASP A 253 -16.87 -18.05 9.08
N ILE A 254 -16.59 -18.63 10.25
CA ILE A 254 -16.77 -17.97 11.55
C ILE A 254 -15.90 -16.71 11.64
N MET A 255 -14.63 -16.80 11.23
CA MET A 255 -13.72 -15.65 11.21
C MET A 255 -14.21 -14.54 10.27
N ALA A 256 -14.69 -14.90 9.08
CA ALA A 256 -15.23 -13.95 8.10
C ALA A 256 -16.49 -13.24 8.62
N THR A 257 -17.38 -13.99 9.27
CA THR A 257 -18.59 -13.47 9.91
C THR A 257 -18.24 -12.48 11.01
N LEU A 258 -17.30 -12.83 11.88
CA LEU A 258 -16.82 -11.94 12.93
C LEU A 258 -16.16 -10.67 12.37
N ALA A 259 -15.36 -10.79 11.31
CA ALA A 259 -14.75 -9.65 10.64
C ALA A 259 -15.80 -8.69 10.04
N HIS A 260 -16.88 -9.24 9.47
CA HIS A 260 -18.02 -8.46 8.97
C HIS A 260 -18.68 -7.62 10.07
N ASP A 261 -18.99 -8.24 11.21
CA ASP A 261 -19.59 -7.52 12.35
C ASP A 261 -18.67 -6.42 12.89
N ILE A 262 -17.35 -6.67 12.96
CA ILE A 262 -16.36 -5.67 13.38
C ILE A 262 -16.33 -4.49 12.39
N LEU A 263 -16.37 -4.77 11.08
CA LEU A 263 -16.38 -3.74 10.04
C LEU A 263 -17.66 -2.89 10.09
N LEU A 264 -18.81 -3.48 10.38
CA LEU A 264 -20.08 -2.74 10.51
C LEU A 264 -20.16 -1.90 11.79
N ALA A 265 -19.52 -2.33 12.89
CA ALA A 265 -19.66 -1.66 14.18
C ALA A 265 -19.11 -0.22 14.21
N ARG A 266 -17.96 0.04 13.57
CA ARG A 266 -17.37 1.40 13.51
C ARG A 266 -16.48 1.64 12.29
N ALA A 267 -16.61 0.84 11.24
CA ALA A 267 -15.84 0.93 10.00
C ALA A 267 -14.32 1.15 10.20
N PRO A 268 -13.64 0.33 11.04
CA PRO A 268 -12.18 0.33 11.02
C PRO A 268 -11.67 0.01 9.61
N ARG A 269 -10.46 0.46 9.26
CA ARG A 269 -9.88 0.06 7.97
C ARG A 269 -9.64 -1.44 7.98
N SER A 270 -9.74 -2.08 6.82
CA SER A 270 -9.44 -3.51 6.67
C SER A 270 -8.07 -3.90 7.25
N ALA A 271 -7.06 -3.05 7.08
CA ALA A 271 -5.73 -3.25 7.65
C ALA A 271 -5.73 -3.35 9.18
N ASN A 272 -6.63 -2.63 9.87
CA ASN A 272 -6.75 -2.70 11.32
C ASN A 272 -7.36 -4.03 11.78
N VAL A 273 -8.34 -4.55 11.02
CA VAL A 273 -8.96 -5.86 11.31
C VAL A 273 -7.97 -7.00 11.03
N LEU A 274 -7.26 -6.94 9.91
CA LEU A 274 -6.27 -7.97 9.52
C LEU A 274 -5.06 -8.05 10.45
N ARG A 275 -4.71 -6.94 11.10
CA ARG A 275 -3.58 -6.86 12.05
C ARG A 275 -4.05 -6.80 13.50
N ALA A 276 -5.32 -7.08 13.75
CA ALA A 276 -5.87 -7.04 15.09
C ALA A 276 -5.12 -8.00 16.00
N ARG A 277 -4.74 -7.50 17.17
CA ARG A 277 -4.02 -8.29 18.18
C ARG A 277 -4.94 -8.62 19.35
N LEU A 278 -4.60 -9.69 20.08
CA LEU A 278 -5.40 -10.13 21.24
C LEU A 278 -5.38 -9.10 22.38
N ASP A 279 -4.26 -8.41 22.57
CA ASP A 279 -4.09 -7.34 23.57
C ASP A 279 -4.88 -6.06 23.23
N TRP A 280 -5.42 -5.95 22.01
CA TRP A 280 -6.34 -4.87 21.66
C TRP A 280 -7.76 -5.12 22.13
N ILE A 281 -8.07 -6.34 22.57
CA ILE A 281 -9.42 -6.74 22.97
C ILE A 281 -9.58 -6.52 24.46
N ALA A 282 -10.53 -5.66 24.83
CA ALA A 282 -10.95 -5.46 26.20
C ALA A 282 -12.42 -5.90 26.36
N TRP A 283 -12.76 -6.37 27.56
CA TRP A 283 -14.12 -6.80 27.91
C TRP A 283 -14.71 -5.88 28.97
N ALA A 284 -15.95 -5.47 28.78
CA ALA A 284 -16.73 -4.71 29.76
C ALA A 284 -18.20 -5.15 29.68
N GLU A 285 -18.80 -5.49 30.82
CA GLU A 285 -20.22 -5.88 30.93
C GLU A 285 -20.66 -6.97 29.92
N GLY A 286 -19.78 -7.96 29.70
CA GLY A 286 -20.03 -9.05 28.75
C GLY A 286 -19.98 -8.65 27.28
N ARG A 287 -19.54 -7.42 26.96
CA ARG A 287 -19.29 -6.95 25.60
C ARG A 287 -17.79 -6.78 25.35
N ALA A 288 -17.38 -7.11 24.14
CA ALA A 288 -16.04 -6.84 23.68
C ALA A 288 -15.94 -5.43 23.10
N ARG A 289 -14.80 -4.79 23.35
CA ARG A 289 -14.35 -3.59 22.65
C ARG A 289 -12.96 -3.86 22.08
N ILE A 290 -12.74 -3.48 20.83
CA ILE A 290 -11.43 -3.56 20.18
C ILE A 290 -10.84 -2.15 20.17
N VAL A 291 -9.70 -1.97 20.82
CA VAL A 291 -9.00 -0.69 20.95
C VAL A 291 -7.79 -0.72 20.01
N VAL A 292 -7.91 -0.04 18.86
CA VAL A 292 -6.83 0.08 17.90
C VAL A 292 -5.98 1.30 18.26
N PRO A 293 -4.68 1.14 18.54
CA PRO A 293 -3.80 2.25 18.89
C PRO A 293 -3.76 3.32 17.80
N SER A 294 -3.64 4.60 18.18
CA SER A 294 -3.54 5.72 17.24
C SER A 294 -2.38 5.57 16.24
N SER A 295 -1.26 4.99 16.64
CA SER A 295 -0.11 4.68 15.77
C SER A 295 -0.44 3.72 14.62
N GLU A 296 -1.46 2.87 14.77
CA GLU A 296 -1.90 1.90 13.76
C GLU A 296 -3.00 2.46 12.84
N ILE A 297 -3.45 3.69 13.10
CA ILE A 297 -4.51 4.34 12.35
C ILE A 297 -3.90 5.31 11.35
N LYS A 298 -4.16 5.07 10.06
CA LYS A 298 -3.67 5.96 9.00
C LYS A 298 -4.14 7.40 9.26
N MET A 299 -3.20 8.34 9.16
CA MET A 299 -3.37 9.79 9.42
C MET A 299 -3.52 10.18 10.89
N ARG A 300 -3.30 9.26 11.84
CA ARG A 300 -3.15 9.62 13.26
C ARG A 300 -1.69 9.62 13.67
N SER A 301 -1.40 10.42 14.69
CA SER A 301 -0.10 10.56 15.34
C SER A 301 -0.17 10.08 16.79
N ALA A 302 0.97 9.93 17.46
CA ALA A 302 1.07 9.37 18.82
C ALA A 302 0.32 10.17 19.92
N GLY A 303 -0.17 11.38 19.61
CA GLY A 303 -1.00 12.18 20.53
C GLY A 303 -2.50 12.10 20.25
N ASP A 304 -2.92 11.44 19.16
CA ASP A 304 -4.33 11.28 18.85
C ASP A 304 -4.95 10.17 19.69
N ALA A 305 -6.27 10.27 19.92
CA ALA A 305 -7.01 9.22 20.60
C ALA A 305 -6.97 7.89 19.80
N ASP A 306 -7.13 6.78 20.51
CA ASP A 306 -7.28 5.45 19.90
C ASP A 306 -8.64 5.31 19.19
N LEU A 307 -8.79 4.28 18.35
CA LEU A 307 -10.08 3.90 17.78
C LEU A 307 -10.67 2.75 18.56
N THR A 308 -11.77 3.03 19.26
CA THR A 308 -12.54 2.02 19.99
C THR A 308 -13.70 1.51 19.15
N VAL A 309 -13.69 0.23 18.79
CA VAL A 309 -14.79 -0.47 18.12
C VAL A 309 -15.57 -1.25 19.18
N GLN A 310 -16.78 -0.77 19.50
CA GLN A 310 -17.66 -1.43 20.48
C GLN A 310 -18.48 -2.51 19.75
N LEU A 311 -18.40 -3.75 20.20
CA LEU A 311 -19.18 -4.84 19.60
C LEU A 311 -20.55 -4.98 20.27
N GLY A 312 -21.55 -5.35 19.47
CA GLY A 312 -22.86 -5.76 19.95
C GLY A 312 -22.80 -7.07 20.75
N LYS A 313 -23.90 -7.46 21.40
CA LYS A 313 -23.96 -8.70 22.20
C LYS A 313 -23.64 -9.95 21.38
N THR A 314 -24.24 -10.06 20.19
CA THR A 314 -24.05 -11.21 19.29
C THR A 314 -22.60 -11.31 18.83
N ALA A 315 -22.03 -10.24 18.28
CA ALA A 315 -20.64 -10.18 17.85
C ALA A 315 -19.65 -10.43 19.00
N SER A 316 -19.95 -9.91 20.21
CA SER A 316 -19.14 -10.17 21.41
C SER A 316 -19.15 -11.65 21.80
N LYS A 317 -20.32 -12.30 21.74
CA LYS A 317 -20.45 -13.74 21.99
C LYS A 317 -19.72 -14.56 20.93
N LEU A 318 -19.84 -14.18 19.65
CA LEU A 318 -19.12 -14.83 18.55
C LEU A 318 -17.60 -14.70 18.71
N LEU A 319 -17.11 -13.50 19.04
CA LEU A 319 -15.69 -13.26 19.33
C LEU A 319 -15.21 -14.13 20.48
N LYS A 320 -16.00 -14.24 21.57
CA LYS A 320 -15.66 -15.10 22.70
C LYS A 320 -15.54 -16.56 22.27
N THR A 321 -16.56 -17.08 21.58
CA THR A 321 -16.55 -18.46 21.02
C THR A 321 -15.37 -18.68 20.08
N TYR A 322 -15.06 -17.70 19.24
CA TYR A 322 -13.93 -17.79 18.33
C TYR A 322 -12.60 -17.90 19.08
N LEU A 323 -12.38 -17.07 20.10
CA LEU A 323 -11.14 -17.09 20.88
C LEU A 323 -10.99 -18.34 21.76
N GLU A 324 -12.08 -18.84 22.33
CA GLU A 324 -12.06 -19.94 23.30
C GLU A 324 -12.13 -21.32 22.67
N ALA A 325 -12.85 -21.48 21.55
CA ALA A 325 -13.11 -22.79 20.95
C ALA A 325 -12.57 -22.93 19.53
N VAL A 326 -12.88 -21.96 18.65
CA VAL A 326 -12.58 -22.09 17.21
C VAL A 326 -11.09 -21.91 16.96
N ARG A 327 -10.51 -20.78 17.39
CA ARG A 327 -9.10 -20.47 17.18
C ARG A 327 -8.19 -21.58 17.74
N PRO A 328 -8.34 -22.07 18.98
CA PRO A 328 -7.51 -23.16 19.49
C PRO A 328 -7.65 -24.47 18.70
N ALA A 329 -8.82 -24.77 18.14
CA ALA A 329 -9.02 -25.93 17.27
C ALA A 329 -8.30 -25.76 15.92
N MET A 330 -8.21 -24.53 15.40
CA MET A 330 -7.60 -24.22 14.10
C MET A 330 -6.08 -23.99 14.14
N LEU A 331 -5.51 -23.71 15.32
CA LEU A 331 -4.07 -23.51 15.46
C LEU A 331 -3.32 -24.83 15.22
N HIS A 332 -2.23 -24.76 14.43
CA HIS A 332 -1.31 -25.89 14.33
C HIS A 332 -0.74 -26.24 15.71
N PRO A 333 -0.36 -27.51 15.97
CA PRO A 333 0.14 -27.94 17.28
C PRO A 333 1.26 -27.07 17.86
N TYR A 334 2.19 -26.61 17.02
CA TYR A 334 3.29 -25.70 17.44
C TYR A 334 2.81 -24.28 17.81
N GLN A 335 1.69 -23.83 17.25
CA GLN A 335 1.09 -22.53 17.55
C GLN A 335 0.25 -22.54 18.82
N LYS A 336 -0.20 -23.72 19.28
CA LYS A 336 -0.93 -23.89 20.54
C LYS A 336 -0.07 -23.51 21.76
N LEU A 337 1.24 -23.72 21.68
CA LEU A 337 2.20 -23.33 22.74
C LEU A 337 2.37 -21.79 22.88
N LEU A 338 2.12 -21.04 21.80
CA LEU A 338 2.23 -19.57 21.80
C LEU A 338 0.99 -18.86 22.35
N VAL A 339 -0.09 -19.59 22.66
CA VAL A 339 -1.36 -19.02 23.16
C VAL A 339 -1.21 -18.40 24.56
N TYR A 340 -0.21 -18.80 25.33
CA TYR A 340 0.04 -18.32 26.69
C TYR A 340 1.19 -17.31 26.81
N LEU A 341 1.85 -16.93 25.72
CA LEU A 341 3.09 -16.13 25.75
C LEU A 341 2.96 -14.67 25.28
N SER A 342 1.74 -14.17 25.07
CA SER A 342 1.50 -12.74 24.88
C SER A 342 0.63 -12.21 26.02
N ARG A 343 1.26 -12.05 27.20
CA ARG A 343 0.86 -11.04 28.18
C ARG A 343 1.72 -9.81 28.00
#